data_AF-A0A2E2UCG5-F1
#
_entry.id   AF-A0A2E2UCG5-F1
#
_cell.length_a   1.000
_cell.length_b   1.000
_cell.length_c   1.000
_cell.angle_alpha   90.00
_cell.angle_beta   90.00
_cell.angle_gamma   90.00
#
_symmetry.space_group_name_H-M   'P 1'
#
loop_
_entity.id
_entity.type
_entity.pdbx_description
1 polymer ?
#
loop_
_entity_poly.entity_id
_entity_poly.type
_entity_poly.pdbx_seq_one_letter_code
_entity_poly.pdbx_strand_id
1 'polypeptide(L)'
;MENSYYQIAQVLSKKMASQHFEEIFKQPSQSDPRFEDETFLQAYREMKDKYQVCFKLFGELNFKILVFEYMRNIPYERDNYGHLFGEFLGQIPSLQTMKYIKWIAKLDWFWFADDKDSIKLPKGTLSSWGNLQKGEDKIQIEIDESIMEKLVVKKVGHEYRILAV
;
A
#
# COMPACT_ATOMS: atom_id res chain seq x y z
N MET A 1 -4.94 -2.76 -28.69
CA MET A 1 -4.31 -3.66 -27.70
C MET A 1 -4.98 -3.38 -26.37
N GLU A 2 -6.07 -4.08 -26.09
CA GLU A 2 -6.92 -3.88 -24.91
C GLU A 2 -6.94 -5.18 -24.09
N ASN A 3 -7.02 -5.04 -22.77
CA ASN A 3 -7.19 -6.08 -21.74
C ASN A 3 -5.94 -6.80 -21.20
N SER A 4 -5.05 -6.07 -20.51
CA SER A 4 -4.05 -6.66 -19.59
C SER A 4 -4.45 -6.47 -18.11
N TYR A 5 -4.88 -5.26 -17.72
CA TYR A 5 -5.17 -4.90 -16.32
C TYR A 5 -6.36 -5.65 -15.70
N TYR A 6 -7.43 -5.85 -16.47
CA TYR A 6 -8.62 -6.58 -16.01
C TYR A 6 -8.33 -8.07 -15.78
N GLN A 7 -7.41 -8.65 -16.56
CA GLN A 7 -7.03 -10.06 -16.44
C GLN A 7 -6.15 -10.29 -15.20
N ILE A 8 -5.23 -9.38 -14.90
CA ILE A 8 -4.44 -9.40 -13.65
C ILE A 8 -5.38 -9.26 -12.44
N ALA A 9 -6.33 -8.32 -12.49
CA ALA A 9 -7.33 -8.14 -11.43
C ALA A 9 -8.23 -9.38 -11.22
N GLN A 10 -8.60 -10.10 -12.29
CA GLN A 10 -9.37 -11.35 -12.21
C GLN A 10 -8.55 -12.54 -11.68
N VAL A 11 -7.23 -12.59 -11.95
CA VAL A 11 -6.34 -13.62 -11.39
C VAL A 11 -6.16 -13.40 -9.88
N LEU A 12 -6.05 -12.14 -9.45
CA LEU A 12 -5.97 -11.75 -8.04
C LEU A 12 -7.27 -12.09 -7.28
N SER A 13 -8.43 -11.80 -7.86
CA SER A 13 -9.72 -12.08 -7.20
C SER A 13 -10.02 -13.58 -7.06
N LYS A 14 -9.56 -14.41 -7.99
CA LYS A 14 -9.79 -15.87 -7.95
C LYS A 14 -8.87 -16.61 -6.97
N LYS A 15 -7.67 -16.10 -6.68
CA LYS A 15 -6.74 -16.69 -5.71
C LYS A 15 -6.98 -16.25 -4.26
N MET A 16 -7.56 -15.07 -4.03
CA MET A 16 -7.82 -14.52 -2.69
C MET A 16 -9.02 -15.14 -1.96
N ALA A 17 -9.78 -16.03 -2.59
CA ALA A 17 -10.89 -16.77 -1.97
C ALA A 17 -10.42 -17.95 -1.09
N SER A 18 -9.16 -17.98 -0.65
CA SER A 18 -8.64 -19.05 0.21
C SER A 18 -8.83 -18.69 1.68
N GLN A 19 -9.30 -19.66 2.47
CA GLN A 19 -9.52 -19.60 3.93
C GLN A 19 -8.28 -19.21 4.75
N HIS A 20 -7.11 -19.06 4.12
CA HIS A 20 -5.83 -18.74 4.75
C HIS A 20 -5.78 -17.32 5.34
N PHE A 21 -6.50 -16.34 4.78
CA PHE A 21 -6.38 -14.94 5.23
C PHE A 21 -6.96 -14.67 6.63
N GLU A 22 -7.97 -15.45 7.06
CA GLU A 22 -8.53 -15.34 8.42
C GLU A 22 -7.64 -15.99 9.50
N GLU A 23 -6.82 -16.98 9.13
CA GLU A 23 -5.83 -17.57 10.05
C GLU A 23 -4.60 -16.69 10.24
N ILE A 24 -4.24 -15.88 9.24
CA ILE A 24 -3.00 -15.10 9.19
C ILE A 24 -2.96 -13.93 10.19
N PHE A 25 -4.10 -13.39 10.61
CA PHE A 25 -4.16 -12.38 11.69
C PHE A 25 -4.14 -13.00 13.11
N LYS A 26 -4.09 -14.33 13.23
CA LYS A 26 -3.76 -14.99 14.50
C LYS A 26 -2.23 -15.06 14.62
N GLN A 27 -1.69 -14.36 15.61
CA GLN A 27 -0.25 -14.22 15.85
C GLN A 27 0.48 -15.57 15.83
N PRO A 28 1.35 -15.85 14.85
CA PRO A 28 2.33 -16.92 14.96
C PRO A 28 3.43 -16.44 15.92
N SER A 29 3.74 -17.24 16.94
CA SER A 29 4.72 -16.92 17.98
C SER A 29 6.18 -17.18 17.55
N GLN A 30 6.45 -17.53 16.29
CA GLN A 30 7.78 -17.87 15.77
C GLN A 30 8.05 -17.27 14.38
N SER A 31 9.33 -17.06 14.06
CA SER A 31 9.81 -16.71 12.71
C SER A 31 9.33 -17.76 11.71
N ASP A 32 8.48 -17.35 10.77
CA ASP A 32 8.04 -18.24 9.70
C ASP A 32 9.18 -18.39 8.67
N PRO A 33 9.63 -19.62 8.34
CA PRO A 33 10.72 -19.84 7.39
C PRO A 33 10.51 -19.17 6.03
N ARG A 34 9.25 -18.88 5.66
CA ARG A 34 8.90 -18.14 4.43
C ARG A 34 9.43 -16.71 4.41
N PHE A 35 9.77 -16.13 5.57
CA PHE A 35 10.32 -14.78 5.71
C PHE A 35 11.84 -14.72 5.75
N GLU A 36 12.52 -15.87 5.63
CA GLU A 36 13.97 -15.97 5.74
C GLU A 36 14.67 -16.00 4.37
N ASP A 37 13.92 -16.13 3.27
CA ASP A 37 14.42 -16.08 1.90
C ASP A 37 15.03 -14.71 1.57
N GLU A 38 16.22 -14.69 0.93
CA GLU A 38 16.93 -13.45 0.61
C GLU A 38 16.15 -12.55 -0.35
N THR A 39 15.44 -13.13 -1.32
CA THR A 39 14.62 -12.39 -2.28
C THR A 39 13.45 -11.72 -1.56
N PHE A 40 12.79 -12.45 -0.66
CA PHE A 40 11.75 -11.89 0.19
C PHE A 40 12.30 -10.76 1.07
N LEU A 41 13.44 -10.96 1.74
CA LEU A 41 14.03 -9.93 2.59
C LEU A 41 14.38 -8.66 1.82
N GLN A 42 14.87 -8.80 0.58
CA GLN A 42 15.15 -7.67 -0.29
C GLN A 42 13.86 -6.92 -0.67
N ALA A 43 12.86 -7.64 -1.17
CA ALA A 43 11.57 -7.06 -1.54
C ALA A 43 10.87 -6.42 -0.32
N TYR A 44 10.93 -7.05 0.84
CA TYR A 44 10.37 -6.53 2.08
C TYR A 44 11.00 -5.20 2.51
N ARG A 45 12.34 -5.09 2.45
CA ARG A 45 13.04 -3.83 2.75
C ARG A 45 12.61 -2.73 1.78
N GLU A 46 12.60 -3.04 0.49
CA GLU A 46 12.20 -2.10 -0.55
C GLU A 46 10.73 -1.65 -0.38
N MET A 47 9.82 -2.58 -0.12
CA MET A 47 8.41 -2.27 0.14
C MET A 47 8.23 -1.46 1.42
N LYS A 48 8.99 -1.74 2.48
CA LYS A 48 8.96 -0.97 3.72
C LYS A 48 9.38 0.48 3.51
N ASP A 49 10.41 0.70 2.70
CA ASP A 49 10.91 2.05 2.39
C ASP A 49 9.91 2.85 1.55
N LYS A 50 9.20 2.18 0.64
CA LYS A 50 8.17 2.75 -0.24
C LYS A 50 6.84 3.03 0.47
N TYR A 51 6.48 2.20 1.43
CA TYR A 51 5.15 2.18 2.06
C TYR A 51 5.25 2.39 3.58
N GLN A 52 5.92 3.47 3.99
CA GLN A 52 6.22 3.74 5.40
C GLN A 52 4.95 3.95 6.24
N VAL A 53 3.93 4.62 5.70
CA VAL A 53 2.68 4.86 6.43
C VAL A 53 1.88 3.58 6.54
N CYS A 54 1.81 2.77 5.48
CA CYS A 54 1.22 1.45 5.56
C CYS A 54 1.96 0.55 6.57
N PHE A 55 3.30 0.58 6.58
CA PHE A 55 4.10 -0.17 7.55
C PHE A 55 3.76 0.22 8.99
N LYS A 56 3.65 1.53 9.28
CA LYS A 56 3.23 2.03 10.60
C LYS A 56 1.83 1.57 10.98
N LEU A 57 0.89 1.64 10.03
CA LEU A 57 -0.51 1.27 10.25
C LEU A 57 -0.67 -0.23 10.56
N PHE A 58 0.00 -1.09 9.79
CA PHE A 58 -0.15 -2.54 9.92
C PHE A 58 0.75 -3.14 11.00
N GLY A 59 1.89 -2.53 11.27
CA GLY A 59 2.96 -3.11 12.07
C GLY A 59 3.78 -4.14 11.30
N GLU A 60 4.93 -4.52 11.86
CA GLU A 60 5.94 -5.30 11.15
C GLU A 60 5.45 -6.66 10.64
N LEU A 61 4.80 -7.45 11.51
CA LEU A 61 4.39 -8.81 11.18
C LEU A 61 3.32 -8.82 10.07
N ASN A 62 2.27 -8.01 10.22
CA ASN A 62 1.21 -7.90 9.21
C ASN A 62 1.76 -7.35 7.89
N PHE A 63 2.69 -6.40 7.94
CA PHE A 63 3.31 -5.88 6.73
C PHE A 63 4.15 -6.95 6.01
N LYS A 64 4.91 -7.79 6.74
CA LYS A 64 5.64 -8.94 6.16
C LYS A 64 4.71 -9.90 5.43
N ILE A 65 3.60 -10.26 6.06
CA ILE A 65 2.54 -11.09 5.48
C ILE A 65 2.01 -10.47 4.17
N LEU A 66 1.67 -9.17 4.19
CA LEU A 66 1.11 -8.49 3.02
C LEU A 66 2.10 -8.43 1.86
N VAL A 67 3.38 -8.16 2.16
CA VAL A 67 4.43 -8.18 1.13
C VAL A 67 4.63 -9.59 0.58
N PHE A 68 4.63 -10.61 1.44
CA PHE A 68 4.77 -11.99 1.01
C PHE A 68 3.64 -12.41 0.06
N GLU A 69 2.40 -12.12 0.43
CA GLU A 69 1.24 -12.39 -0.42
C GLU A 69 1.27 -11.56 -1.71
N TYR A 70 1.76 -10.33 -1.68
CA TYR A 70 1.98 -9.53 -2.89
C TYR A 70 3.00 -10.18 -3.83
N MET A 71 4.16 -10.61 -3.31
CA MET A 71 5.21 -11.31 -4.08
C MET A 71 4.73 -12.59 -4.74
N ARG A 72 3.84 -13.35 -4.08
CA ARG A 72 3.25 -14.57 -4.65
C ARG A 72 2.38 -14.31 -5.87
N ASN A 73 1.89 -13.10 -6.02
CA ASN A 73 0.98 -12.71 -7.10
C ASN A 73 1.64 -11.80 -8.14
N ILE A 74 2.69 -11.06 -7.76
CA ILE A 74 3.43 -10.14 -8.62
C ILE A 74 4.92 -10.48 -8.53
N PRO A 75 5.53 -10.97 -9.63
CA PRO A 75 6.95 -11.30 -9.67
C PRO A 75 7.82 -10.13 -9.22
N TYR A 76 8.85 -10.43 -8.43
CA TYR A 76 9.84 -9.43 -8.02
C TYR A 76 10.79 -9.15 -9.18
N GLU A 77 10.47 -8.12 -9.96
CA GLU A 77 11.30 -7.59 -11.03
C GLU A 77 11.86 -6.22 -10.60
N ARG A 78 13.12 -5.95 -10.93
CA ARG A 78 13.76 -4.68 -10.57
C ARG A 78 13.17 -3.55 -11.40
N ASP A 79 13.03 -2.40 -10.75
CA ASP A 79 12.33 -1.18 -11.17
C ASP A 79 10.80 -1.21 -10.98
N ASN A 80 10.29 -0.16 -10.34
CA ASN A 80 8.84 0.05 -10.14
C ASN A 80 8.09 -1.03 -9.32
N TYR A 81 8.80 -1.97 -8.68
CA TYR A 81 8.19 -3.00 -7.84
C TYR A 81 7.36 -2.36 -6.72
N GLY A 82 6.12 -2.81 -6.53
CA GLY A 82 5.22 -2.25 -5.54
C GLY A 82 4.18 -1.28 -6.10
N HIS A 83 4.31 -0.69 -7.29
CA HIS A 83 3.32 0.29 -7.80
C HIS A 83 1.85 -0.18 -7.78
N LEU A 84 1.60 -1.50 -7.81
CA LEU A 84 0.25 -2.11 -7.69
C LEU A 84 -0.16 -2.48 -6.27
N PHE A 85 0.68 -2.25 -5.26
CA PHE A 85 0.45 -2.69 -3.90
C PHE A 85 -0.80 -2.05 -3.28
N GLY A 86 -1.06 -0.76 -3.56
CA GLY A 86 -2.31 -0.13 -3.13
C GLY A 86 -3.56 -0.79 -3.71
N GLU A 87 -3.53 -1.18 -4.99
CA GLU A 87 -4.63 -1.93 -5.63
C GLU A 87 -4.77 -3.32 -5.04
N PHE A 88 -3.65 -4.02 -4.83
CA PHE A 88 -3.62 -5.32 -4.16
C PHE A 88 -4.28 -5.24 -2.79
N LEU A 89 -3.93 -4.28 -1.94
CA LEU A 89 -4.57 -4.08 -0.62
C LEU A 89 -6.07 -3.84 -0.73
N GLY A 90 -6.51 -3.06 -1.72
CA GLY A 90 -7.93 -2.79 -1.97
C GLY A 90 -8.74 -4.02 -2.40
N GLN A 91 -8.09 -5.08 -2.86
CA GLN A 91 -8.73 -6.32 -3.29
C GLN A 91 -8.82 -7.38 -2.19
N ILE A 92 -8.08 -7.23 -1.09
CA ILE A 92 -8.09 -8.19 0.02
C ILE A 92 -9.45 -8.13 0.73
N PRO A 93 -10.24 -9.23 0.74
CA PRO A 93 -11.58 -9.22 1.33
C PRO A 93 -11.60 -8.81 2.81
N SER A 94 -10.62 -9.27 3.60
CA SER A 94 -10.52 -8.94 5.02
C SER A 94 -10.18 -7.46 5.29
N LEU A 95 -9.66 -6.72 4.30
CA LEU A 95 -9.39 -5.29 4.39
C LEU A 95 -10.54 -4.44 3.85
N GLN A 96 -11.66 -5.02 3.42
CA GLN A 96 -12.80 -4.26 2.88
C GLN A 96 -13.48 -3.36 3.91
N THR A 97 -13.32 -3.65 5.21
CA THR A 97 -13.75 -2.76 6.30
C THR A 97 -12.83 -1.54 6.45
N MET A 98 -11.66 -1.58 5.83
CA MET A 98 -10.63 -0.54 5.85
C MET A 98 -10.35 -0.02 4.43
N LYS A 99 -11.40 0.32 3.68
CA LYS A 99 -11.31 0.75 2.27
C LYS A 99 -10.34 1.90 2.02
N TYR A 100 -10.07 2.71 3.04
CA TYR A 100 -9.12 3.81 3.02
C TYR A 100 -7.66 3.38 2.77
N ILE A 101 -7.29 2.14 3.13
CA ILE A 101 -5.91 1.66 3.09
C ILE A 101 -5.33 1.72 1.68
N LYS A 102 -6.13 1.38 0.65
CA LYS A 102 -5.69 1.47 -0.75
C LYS A 102 -5.28 2.90 -1.12
N TRP A 103 -5.96 3.91 -0.56
CA TRP A 103 -5.69 5.31 -0.83
C TRP A 103 -4.45 5.81 -0.07
N ILE A 104 -4.28 5.38 1.17
CA ILE A 104 -3.06 5.62 1.96
C ILE A 104 -1.84 5.03 1.24
N ALA A 105 -1.94 3.79 0.75
CA ALA A 105 -0.86 3.13 0.01
C ALA A 105 -0.55 3.83 -1.31
N LYS A 106 -1.56 4.31 -2.04
CA LYS A 106 -1.34 5.12 -3.25
C LYS A 106 -0.59 6.41 -2.95
N LEU A 107 -0.87 7.05 -1.81
CA LEU A 107 -0.19 8.27 -1.40
C LEU A 107 1.25 7.99 -0.92
N ASP A 108 1.50 6.88 -0.23
CA ASP A 108 2.86 6.40 0.07
C ASP A 108 3.68 6.22 -1.22
N TRP A 109 3.12 5.50 -2.19
CA TRP A 109 3.75 5.31 -3.48
C TRP A 109 4.01 6.64 -4.21
N PHE A 110 3.03 7.55 -4.20
CA PHE A 110 3.18 8.88 -4.80
C PHE A 110 4.34 9.66 -4.19
N TRP A 111 4.57 9.57 -2.87
CA TRP A 111 5.71 10.21 -2.22
C TRP A 111 7.04 9.47 -2.38
N PHE A 112 7.00 8.22 -2.80
CA PHE A 112 8.20 7.48 -3.17
C PHE A 112 8.63 7.78 -4.62
N ALA A 113 7.76 7.54 -5.61
CA ALA A 113 8.09 7.51 -7.05
C ALA A 113 8.67 8.83 -7.58
N ASP A 114 9.66 8.81 -8.47
CA ASP A 114 10.38 10.04 -8.86
C ASP A 114 9.55 11.08 -9.62
N ASP A 115 8.59 10.66 -10.45
CA ASP A 115 7.76 11.53 -11.27
C ASP A 115 6.48 11.99 -10.54
N LYS A 116 6.64 12.94 -9.62
CA LYS A 116 5.55 13.48 -8.79
C LYS A 116 5.09 14.84 -9.27
N ASP A 117 4.01 14.87 -10.05
CA ASP A 117 3.36 16.13 -10.43
C ASP A 117 2.02 16.32 -9.70
N SER A 118 1.14 15.33 -9.77
CA SER A 118 -0.13 15.36 -9.06
C SER A 118 -0.76 13.98 -8.90
N ILE A 119 -1.63 13.86 -7.89
CA ILE A 119 -2.47 12.68 -7.69
C ILE A 119 -3.89 13.11 -7.31
N LYS A 120 -4.88 12.33 -7.74
CA LYS A 120 -6.28 12.48 -7.32
C LYS A 120 -6.62 11.37 -6.34
N LEU A 121 -7.09 11.74 -5.16
CA LEU A 121 -7.45 10.82 -4.10
C LEU A 121 -8.79 11.26 -3.50
N PRO A 122 -9.53 10.39 -2.82
CA PRO A 122 -10.67 10.81 -2.02
C PRO A 122 -10.32 11.86 -0.98
N LYS A 123 -11.26 12.75 -0.71
CA LYS A 123 -11.09 13.83 0.25
C LYS A 123 -10.75 13.28 1.63
N GLY A 124 -9.74 13.87 2.27
CA GLY A 124 -9.28 13.45 3.59
C GLY A 124 -8.20 12.36 3.56
N THR A 125 -7.79 11.90 2.38
CA THR A 125 -6.65 10.98 2.25
C THR A 125 -5.37 11.65 2.71
N LEU A 126 -5.12 12.90 2.30
CA LEU A 126 -3.89 13.62 2.67
C LEU A 126 -3.80 13.87 4.18
N SER A 127 -4.89 14.32 4.81
CA SER A 127 -4.93 14.56 6.26
C SER A 127 -4.74 13.25 7.03
N SER A 128 -5.46 12.19 6.66
CA SER A 128 -5.35 10.88 7.30
C SER A 128 -3.94 10.29 7.18
N TRP A 129 -3.34 10.38 5.98
CA TRP A 129 -1.96 9.95 5.74
C TRP A 129 -0.97 10.76 6.58
N GLY A 130 -1.15 12.08 6.67
CA GLY A 130 -0.29 12.95 7.49
C GLY A 130 -0.37 12.63 8.98
N ASN A 131 -1.56 12.35 9.50
CA ASN A 131 -1.77 11.99 10.91
C ASN A 131 -1.12 10.63 11.23
N LEU A 132 -1.30 9.64 10.34
CA LEU A 132 -0.63 8.34 10.44
C LEU A 132 0.90 8.47 10.39
N GLN A 133 1.42 9.32 9.50
CA GLN A 133 2.86 9.52 9.35
C GLN A 133 3.48 10.14 10.60
N LYS A 134 2.77 11.05 11.29
CA LYS A 134 3.19 11.66 12.54
C LYS A 134 3.09 10.73 13.75
N GLY A 135 2.34 9.64 13.64
CA GLY A 135 2.13 8.69 14.75
C GLY A 135 1.28 9.26 15.87
N GLU A 136 0.23 10.03 15.55
CA GLU A 136 -0.67 10.60 16.56
C GLU A 136 -1.43 9.49 17.33
N ASP A 137 -1.57 9.63 18.65
CA ASP A 137 -2.13 8.58 19.53
C ASP A 137 -3.62 8.26 19.26
N LYS A 138 -4.33 9.15 18.58
CA LYS A 138 -5.75 8.99 18.21
C LYS A 138 -5.93 9.27 16.73
N ILE A 139 -5.81 8.22 15.93
CA ILE A 139 -5.93 8.32 14.48
C ILE A 139 -7.40 8.14 14.10
N GLN A 140 -8.09 9.25 13.89
CA GLN A 140 -9.41 9.24 13.25
C GLN A 140 -9.21 9.36 11.74
N ILE A 141 -9.46 8.27 11.03
CA ILE A 141 -9.35 8.23 9.57
C ILE A 141 -10.71 8.60 8.99
N GLU A 142 -10.77 9.74 8.32
CA GLU A 142 -11.97 10.26 7.67
C GLU A 142 -11.67 10.44 6.19
N ILE A 143 -12.16 9.50 5.38
CA ILE A 143 -12.02 9.56 3.93
C ILE A 143 -13.40 9.49 3.30
N ASP A 144 -13.74 10.51 2.51
CA ASP A 144 -14.97 10.56 1.74
C ASP A 144 -14.71 10.15 0.28
N GLU A 145 -15.02 8.90 -0.07
CA GLU A 145 -14.86 8.36 -1.43
C GLU A 145 -15.80 9.01 -2.47
N SER A 146 -16.80 9.80 -2.06
CA SER A 146 -17.70 10.50 -2.98
C SER A 146 -17.11 11.82 -3.52
N ILE A 147 -16.09 12.36 -2.86
CA ILE A 147 -15.43 13.63 -3.21
C ILE A 147 -13.95 13.37 -3.47
N MET A 148 -13.44 13.87 -4.60
CA MET A 148 -12.02 13.75 -4.94
C MET A 148 -11.28 15.07 -4.68
N GLU A 149 -10.15 15.00 -3.98
CA GLU A 149 -9.16 16.08 -3.82
C GLU A 149 -8.00 15.87 -4.82
N LYS A 150 -7.33 16.95 -5.22
CA LYS A 150 -6.19 16.88 -6.15
C LYS A 150 -4.98 17.48 -5.46
N LEU A 151 -4.11 16.61 -4.99
CA LEU A 151 -2.79 17.01 -4.54
C LEU A 151 -1.92 17.37 -5.74
N VAL A 152 -1.44 18.61 -5.78
CA VAL A 152 -0.45 19.08 -6.77
C VAL A 152 0.82 19.45 -6.04
N VAL A 153 1.94 18.89 -6.48
CA VAL A 153 3.26 19.20 -5.92
C VAL A 153 4.17 19.80 -6.98
N LYS A 154 5.15 20.58 -6.54
CA LYS A 154 6.20 21.09 -7.41
C LYS A 154 7.54 20.96 -6.72
N LYS A 155 8.54 20.48 -7.46
CA LYS A 155 9.93 20.45 -7.00
C LYS A 155 10.49 21.87 -6.99
N VAL A 156 10.96 22.31 -5.83
CA VAL A 156 11.62 23.59 -5.61
C VAL A 156 12.99 23.30 -4.97
N GLY A 157 14.04 23.33 -5.80
CA GLY A 157 15.37 22.89 -5.37
C GLY A 157 15.42 21.39 -5.08
N HIS A 158 15.78 21.02 -3.84
CA HIS A 158 15.84 19.63 -3.37
C HIS A 158 14.55 19.18 -2.65
N GLU A 159 13.54 20.03 -2.56
CA GLU A 159 12.30 19.76 -1.81
C GLU A 159 11.07 19.78 -2.71
N TYR A 160 10.02 19.07 -2.29
CA TYR A 160 8.69 19.15 -2.91
C TYR A 160 7.78 20.04 -2.08
N ARG A 161 7.09 20.97 -2.71
CA ARG A 161 6.07 21.82 -2.07
C ARG A 161 4.68 21.46 -2.57
N ILE A 162 3.73 21.37 -1.65
CA ILE A 162 2.30 21.24 -1.96
C ILE A 162 1.79 22.61 -2.42
N LEU A 163 1.23 22.67 -3.63
CA LEU A 163 0.69 23.89 -4.23
C LEU A 163 -0.84 23.99 -4.10
N ALA A 164 -1.53 22.85 -4.16
CA ALA A 164 -2.97 22.75 -4.05
C ALA A 164 -3.38 21.38 -3.51
N VAL A 165 -4.55 21.34 -2.85
CA VAL A 165 -5.24 20.14 -2.35
C VAL A 165 -6.69 20.23 -2.78
#